data_AF-A0A8E2EBK2-F1
#
_entry.id   AF-A0A8E2EBK2-F1
#
_cell.length_a   1.000
_cell.length_b   1.000
_cell.length_c   1.000
_cell.angle_alpha   90.00
_cell.angle_beta   90.00
_cell.angle_gamma   90.00
#
_symmetry.space_group_name_H-M   'P 1'
#
loop_
_entity.id
_entity.type
_entity.pdbx_description
1 polymer ?
#
loop_
_entity_poly.entity_id
_entity_poly.type
_entity_poly.pdbx_seq_one_letter_code
_entity_poly.pdbx_strand_id
1 'polypeptide(L)'
;MSAIVEASQISTPLEAPGSANGTVAIEQGPKPQERVPRPKRPNYVQIHSRPLPLNIYPLPTFIPHNPLSLLRIAYALFSQFFWPPSSHPPDSYKGYFSHETQSVHVTDVKTIRALWERGFFGKGNLSRSEPRWLDQEKRKRGLLVLETSEEVTRQRREDRRQFKLERARKEREAIEQQLREEGKLGDLAPVNETLGTEAVVESEQNPLPFSNGNANNHSELNSFTSGSMDVNPLENDSNEADRTPWAPEATISSNEVAIDGLDEVLEDEEHLQLTCEESFFLVYGLGVLEVSDQGTAIQTSALFKLFCQNSSFPSRRASTFEPDNPFLLKYVVYHHFRSLGWVVRPGVKFAVDYLLYNRGPVFSHAEFAIIILPSYSHPYWSESSERKLQTAKKETKDWWWLHRVNRVQTQVHKSLVLVYVDIPPPSHGTPEDRGFNIGNILKRYKVREFVLRRWIPNRNRD
;
A
#
# COMPACT_ATOMS: atom_id res chain seq x y z
N MET A 1 -42.11 2.53 -88.97
CA MET A 1 -42.50 3.80 -88.32
C MET A 1 -41.28 4.70 -88.42
N SER A 2 -41.10 5.38 -89.55
CA SER A 2 -41.50 6.79 -89.76
C SER A 2 -40.57 7.73 -88.95
N ALA A 3 -39.90 8.74 -89.48
CA ALA A 3 -39.86 9.33 -90.81
C ALA A 3 -38.72 10.40 -90.84
N ILE A 4 -38.16 10.65 -92.02
CA ILE A 4 -37.98 11.97 -92.66
C ILE A 4 -36.98 13.00 -92.05
N VAL A 5 -35.88 13.20 -92.80
CA VAL A 5 -35.37 14.44 -93.47
C VAL A 5 -34.61 15.55 -92.69
N GLU A 6 -33.51 15.97 -93.35
CA GLU A 6 -32.75 17.23 -93.39
C GLU A 6 -31.80 17.71 -92.27
N ALA A 7 -30.51 17.61 -92.61
CA ALA A 7 -29.58 18.72 -92.90
C ALA A 7 -29.32 19.87 -91.89
N SER A 8 -28.02 20.09 -91.73
CA SER A 8 -27.30 21.38 -91.62
C SER A 8 -26.89 21.90 -90.23
N GLN A 9 -25.56 22.06 -90.13
CA GLN A 9 -24.77 23.14 -89.53
C GLN A 9 -24.80 23.43 -88.01
N ILE A 10 -23.59 23.31 -87.43
CA ILE A 10 -22.85 24.31 -86.63
C ILE A 10 -23.72 25.29 -85.82
N SER A 11 -23.65 25.21 -84.49
CA SER A 11 -23.64 26.39 -83.63
C SER A 11 -23.16 26.06 -82.21
N THR A 12 -22.06 26.68 -81.82
CA THR A 12 -21.73 26.99 -80.42
C THR A 12 -22.73 28.01 -79.86
N PRO A 13 -23.03 27.96 -78.56
CA PRO A 13 -23.26 29.21 -77.85
C PRO A 13 -22.61 29.30 -76.45
N LEU A 14 -21.92 30.44 -76.28
CA LEU A 14 -22.03 31.41 -75.18
C LEU A 14 -21.48 31.09 -73.77
N GLU A 15 -20.57 31.98 -73.38
CA GLU A 15 -20.05 32.27 -72.04
C GLU A 15 -21.14 32.71 -71.03
N ALA A 16 -20.89 32.42 -69.75
CA ALA A 16 -21.09 33.36 -68.64
C ALA A 16 -20.22 32.96 -67.41
N PRO A 17 -19.90 33.90 -66.50
CA PRO A 17 -18.65 33.92 -65.73
C PRO A 17 -18.80 33.53 -64.25
N GLY A 18 -17.68 33.24 -63.59
CA GLY A 18 -17.58 33.33 -62.13
C GLY A 18 -16.48 32.48 -61.51
N SER A 19 -15.49 33.12 -60.90
CA SER A 19 -15.35 33.13 -59.43
C SER A 19 -13.96 33.66 -59.04
N ALA A 20 -13.96 34.62 -58.12
CA ALA A 20 -12.81 35.29 -57.58
C ALA A 20 -12.02 34.38 -56.61
N ASN A 21 -10.69 34.40 -56.73
CA ASN A 21 -9.76 33.76 -55.80
C ASN A 21 -9.72 34.53 -54.46
N GLY A 22 -10.19 33.88 -53.40
CA GLY A 22 -9.95 34.27 -52.01
C GLY A 22 -8.98 33.31 -51.35
N THR A 23 -7.70 33.69 -51.24
CA THR A 23 -6.67 32.92 -50.54
C THR A 23 -6.80 33.19 -49.04
N VAL A 24 -7.31 32.22 -48.29
CA VAL A 24 -7.36 32.27 -46.81
C VAL A 24 -5.97 31.90 -46.26
N ALA A 25 -5.34 32.84 -45.56
CA ALA A 25 -4.12 32.58 -44.81
C ALA A 25 -4.43 31.70 -43.58
N ILE A 26 -3.82 30.51 -43.54
CA ILE A 26 -3.88 29.60 -42.40
C ILE A 26 -2.83 30.08 -41.39
N GLU A 27 -3.27 30.66 -40.28
CA GLU A 27 -2.41 30.93 -39.13
C GLU A 27 -1.90 29.60 -38.55
N GLN A 28 -0.58 29.45 -38.53
CA GLN A 28 0.07 28.30 -37.91
C GLN A 28 -0.06 28.43 -36.38
N GLY A 29 -0.78 27.49 -35.77
CA GLY A 29 -0.86 27.37 -34.31
C GLY A 29 0.52 27.18 -33.66
N PRO A 30 0.65 27.50 -32.36
CA PRO A 30 1.94 27.51 -31.67
C PRO A 30 2.61 26.13 -31.73
N LYS A 31 3.90 26.12 -32.09
CA LYS A 31 4.72 24.90 -32.17
C LYS A 31 4.67 24.13 -30.84
N PRO A 32 4.52 22.79 -30.87
CA PRO A 32 4.50 22.00 -29.65
C PRO A 32 5.85 22.13 -28.93
N GLN A 33 5.83 22.66 -27.71
CA GLN A 33 7.01 22.73 -26.84
C GLN A 33 7.57 21.32 -26.63
N GLU A 34 8.87 21.14 -26.85
CA GLU A 34 9.58 19.90 -26.56
C GLU A 34 9.40 19.55 -25.08
N ARG A 35 8.77 18.40 -24.82
CA ARG A 35 8.53 17.92 -23.47
C ARG A 35 9.88 17.55 -22.86
N VAL A 36 10.32 18.30 -21.85
CA VAL A 36 11.48 17.96 -21.04
C VAL A 36 11.38 16.50 -20.58
N PRO A 37 12.43 15.67 -20.78
CA PRO A 37 12.39 14.27 -20.41
C PRO A 37 12.18 14.15 -18.90
N ARG A 38 11.13 13.41 -18.50
CA ARG A 38 10.83 13.19 -17.09
C ARG A 38 11.98 12.40 -16.45
N PRO A 39 12.39 12.73 -15.22
CA PRO A 39 13.37 11.93 -14.51
C PRO A 39 12.88 10.47 -14.42
N LYS A 40 13.77 9.53 -14.76
CA LYS A 40 13.46 8.10 -14.69
C LYS A 40 13.20 7.73 -13.23
N ARG A 41 12.09 7.02 -13.00
CA ARG A 41 11.78 6.50 -11.67
C ARG A 41 12.85 5.50 -11.24
N PRO A 42 13.18 5.41 -9.94
CA PRO A 42 14.03 4.35 -9.43
C PRO A 42 13.47 2.97 -9.80
N ASN A 43 14.34 2.00 -10.05
CA ASN A 43 13.91 0.63 -10.30
C ASN A 43 13.50 -0.05 -8.99
N TYR A 44 12.22 0.10 -8.62
CA TYR A 44 11.67 -0.45 -7.39
C TYR A 44 11.79 -1.97 -7.29
N VAL A 45 11.80 -2.70 -8.43
CA VAL A 45 11.96 -4.16 -8.43
C VAL A 45 13.35 -4.55 -7.91
N GLN A 46 14.37 -3.77 -8.24
CA GLN A 46 15.74 -4.02 -7.76
C GLN A 46 15.91 -3.64 -6.28
N ILE A 47 15.35 -2.50 -5.88
CA ILE A 47 15.40 -2.00 -4.49
C ILE A 47 14.71 -2.99 -3.54
N HIS A 48 13.49 -3.41 -3.88
CA HIS A 48 12.70 -4.35 -3.08
C HIS A 48 12.83 -5.79 -3.57
N SER A 49 13.99 -6.16 -4.11
CA SER A 49 14.25 -7.52 -4.60
C SER A 49 14.22 -8.56 -3.47
N ARG A 50 14.50 -8.14 -2.23
CA ARG A 50 14.50 -9.01 -1.04
C ARG A 50 13.22 -8.79 -0.23
N PRO A 51 12.40 -9.82 0.01
CA PRO A 51 11.14 -9.67 0.74
C PRO A 51 11.33 -9.61 2.27
N LEU A 52 12.47 -10.09 2.77
CA LEU A 52 12.84 -10.14 4.18
C LEU A 52 14.27 -9.60 4.36
N PRO A 53 14.61 -9.03 5.53
CA PRO A 53 15.92 -8.44 5.82
C PRO A 53 16.97 -9.52 6.16
N LEU A 54 16.95 -10.62 5.41
CA LEU A 54 17.87 -11.74 5.50
C LEU A 54 18.69 -11.87 4.22
N ASN A 55 19.89 -12.41 4.35
CA ASN A 55 20.72 -12.81 3.23
C ASN A 55 20.30 -14.20 2.76
N ILE A 56 19.75 -14.26 1.55
CA ILE A 56 19.31 -15.50 0.91
C ILE A 56 20.38 -15.91 -0.10
N TYR A 57 20.77 -17.18 -0.05
CA TYR A 57 21.75 -17.77 -0.96
C TYR A 57 21.05 -18.83 -1.83
N PRO A 58 20.29 -18.41 -2.86
CA PRO A 58 19.52 -19.35 -3.68
C PRO A 58 20.47 -20.29 -4.43
N LEU A 59 20.05 -21.55 -4.57
CA LEU A 59 20.76 -22.49 -5.42
C LEU A 59 20.70 -22.02 -6.89
N PRO A 60 21.76 -22.27 -7.67
CA PRO A 60 21.74 -22.03 -9.11
C PRO A 60 20.54 -22.74 -9.76
N THR A 61 20.00 -22.15 -10.83
CA THR A 61 18.92 -22.77 -11.59
C THR A 61 19.38 -24.08 -12.20
N PHE A 62 18.57 -25.13 -12.02
CA PHE A 62 18.81 -26.42 -12.65
C PHE A 62 18.40 -26.35 -14.13
N ILE A 63 19.33 -26.70 -15.03
CA ILE A 63 19.09 -26.74 -16.47
C ILE A 63 19.23 -28.21 -16.89
N PRO A 64 18.13 -28.93 -17.12
CA PRO A 64 18.16 -30.39 -17.33
C PRO A 64 19.09 -30.84 -18.46
N HIS A 65 19.23 -30.04 -19.51
CA HIS A 65 20.06 -30.35 -20.68
C HIS A 65 21.56 -30.10 -20.47
N ASN A 66 21.96 -29.39 -19.41
CA ASN A 66 23.36 -29.07 -19.15
C ASN A 66 23.85 -29.82 -17.90
N PRO A 67 24.69 -30.87 -18.04
CA PRO A 67 25.22 -31.61 -16.89
C PRO A 67 26.11 -30.74 -15.97
N LEU A 68 26.71 -29.67 -16.49
CA LEU A 68 27.46 -28.70 -15.66
C LEU A 68 26.55 -27.94 -14.70
N SER A 69 25.26 -27.81 -15.01
CA SER A 69 24.30 -27.20 -14.07
C SER A 69 24.15 -28.05 -12.81
N LEU A 70 24.17 -29.39 -12.94
CA LEU A 70 24.17 -30.31 -11.82
C LEU A 70 25.46 -30.20 -10.99
N LEU A 71 26.61 -30.10 -11.65
CA LEU A 71 27.90 -29.91 -10.97
C LEU A 71 27.94 -28.57 -10.21
N ARG A 72 27.39 -27.50 -10.77
CA ARG A 72 27.31 -26.19 -10.12
C ARG A 72 26.40 -26.24 -8.89
N ILE A 73 25.27 -26.94 -8.96
CA ILE A 73 24.37 -27.15 -7.83
C ILE A 73 25.04 -28.04 -6.77
N ALA A 74 25.69 -29.12 -7.19
CA ALA A 74 26.43 -30.00 -6.29
C ALA A 74 27.54 -29.23 -5.56
N TYR A 75 28.34 -28.44 -6.29
CA TYR A 75 29.35 -27.56 -5.70
C TYR A 75 28.73 -26.58 -4.70
N ALA A 76 27.63 -25.91 -5.07
CA ALA A 76 26.93 -25.00 -4.17
C ALA A 76 26.47 -25.73 -2.89
N LEU A 77 25.85 -26.89 -3.01
CA LEU A 77 25.42 -27.71 -1.87
C LEU A 77 26.59 -28.18 -1.02
N PHE A 78 27.68 -28.67 -1.62
CA PHE A 78 28.88 -29.06 -0.90
C PHE A 78 29.53 -27.88 -0.17
N SER A 79 29.66 -26.73 -0.84
CA SER A 79 30.22 -25.52 -0.24
C SER A 79 29.37 -25.02 0.93
N GLN A 80 28.04 -25.02 0.79
CA GLN A 80 27.10 -24.63 1.86
C GLN A 80 27.05 -25.66 2.99
N PHE A 81 27.31 -26.93 2.70
CA PHE A 81 27.36 -27.99 3.71
C PHE A 81 28.59 -27.86 4.62
N PHE A 82 29.77 -27.59 4.04
CA PHE A 82 31.02 -27.44 4.80
C PHE A 82 31.23 -26.03 5.37
N TRP A 83 30.76 -24.99 4.67
CA TRP A 83 30.87 -23.59 5.08
C TRP A 83 29.51 -22.89 4.91
N PRO A 84 28.55 -23.14 5.83
CA PRO A 84 27.23 -22.56 5.76
C PRO A 84 27.33 -21.03 5.87
N PRO A 85 26.87 -20.27 4.86
CA PRO A 85 26.87 -18.81 4.95
C PRO A 85 25.81 -18.36 5.95
N SER A 86 26.11 -17.30 6.71
CA SER A 86 25.14 -16.73 7.65
C SER A 86 24.05 -15.97 6.89
N SER A 87 22.78 -16.35 7.13
CA SER A 87 21.63 -15.61 6.61
C SER A 87 21.39 -14.29 7.36
N HIS A 88 21.96 -14.13 8.56
CA HIS A 88 21.79 -12.91 9.34
C HIS A 88 22.71 -11.80 8.81
N PRO A 89 22.30 -10.52 8.94
CA PRO A 89 23.20 -9.40 8.71
C PRO A 89 24.40 -9.47 9.69
N PRO A 90 25.57 -8.93 9.31
CA PRO A 90 26.76 -8.95 10.15
C PRO A 90 26.56 -8.16 11.46
N ASP A 91 25.85 -7.04 11.39
CA ASP A 91 25.41 -6.27 12.54
C ASP A 91 23.90 -6.47 12.74
N SER A 92 23.48 -6.78 13.97
CA SER A 92 22.07 -6.79 14.33
C SER A 92 21.50 -5.38 14.16
N TYR A 93 20.30 -5.30 13.60
CA TYR A 93 19.56 -4.05 13.57
C TYR A 93 19.22 -3.64 14.99
N LYS A 94 19.31 -2.34 15.29
CA LYS A 94 19.05 -1.81 16.63
C LYS A 94 17.78 -0.99 16.64
N GLY A 95 16.93 -1.23 17.62
CA GLY A 95 15.77 -0.40 17.93
C GLY A 95 15.63 -0.20 19.43
N TYR A 96 14.87 0.81 19.84
CA TYR A 96 14.54 1.03 21.24
C TYR A 96 13.04 1.04 21.45
N PHE A 97 12.59 0.54 22.60
CA PHE A 97 11.19 0.58 22.97
C PHE A 97 10.82 1.96 23.51
N SER A 98 9.79 2.59 22.94
CA SER A 98 9.24 3.85 23.45
C SER A 98 7.96 3.58 24.24
N HIS A 99 7.98 3.93 25.52
CA HIS A 99 6.83 3.79 26.42
C HIS A 99 5.68 4.77 26.07
N GLU A 100 6.01 5.93 25.49
CA GLU A 100 5.04 6.96 25.12
C GLU A 100 4.15 6.52 23.96
N THR A 101 4.76 5.94 22.92
CA THR A 101 4.08 5.50 21.71
C THR A 101 3.71 4.02 21.72
N GLN A 102 4.15 3.28 22.76
CA GLN A 102 3.97 1.83 22.90
C GLN A 102 4.43 1.05 21.65
N SER A 103 5.58 1.45 21.12
CA SER A 103 6.11 0.92 19.86
C SER A 103 7.64 0.94 19.87
N VAL A 104 8.26 0.22 18.93
CA VAL A 104 9.72 0.18 18.81
C VAL A 104 10.14 1.18 17.75
N HIS A 105 11.09 2.05 18.10
CA HIS A 105 11.62 3.07 17.23
C HIS A 105 13.01 2.67 16.74
N VAL A 106 13.27 2.90 15.47
CA VAL A 106 14.58 2.73 14.84
C VAL A 106 15.00 4.07 14.27
N THR A 107 16.15 4.57 14.70
CA THR A 107 16.71 5.87 14.30
C THR A 107 17.89 5.74 13.33
N ASP A 108 18.58 4.59 13.31
CA ASP A 108 19.71 4.40 12.40
C ASP A 108 19.24 4.34 10.93
N VAL A 109 19.72 5.28 10.12
CA VAL A 109 19.37 5.43 8.70
C VAL A 109 19.62 4.15 7.91
N LYS A 110 20.72 3.43 8.18
CA LYS A 110 21.03 2.17 7.48
C LYS A 110 20.01 1.09 7.81
N THR A 111 19.69 0.95 9.09
CA THR A 111 18.66 0.01 9.56
C THR A 111 17.28 0.37 9.01
N ILE A 112 16.89 1.65 9.04
CA ILE A 112 15.62 2.14 8.50
C ILE A 112 15.47 1.73 7.03
N ARG A 113 16.50 2.02 6.21
CA ARG A 113 16.50 1.63 4.79
C ARG A 113 16.44 0.11 4.63
N ALA A 114 17.26 -0.63 5.36
CA ALA A 114 17.29 -2.09 5.26
C ALA A 114 15.93 -2.73 5.61
N LEU A 115 15.27 -2.29 6.68
CA LEU A 115 13.97 -2.80 7.11
C LEU A 115 12.84 -2.40 6.15
N TRP A 116 12.87 -1.17 5.64
CA TRP A 116 11.85 -0.70 4.70
C TRP A 116 12.01 -1.34 3.31
N GLU A 117 13.22 -1.33 2.76
CA GLU A 117 13.50 -1.88 1.44
C GLU A 117 13.32 -3.39 1.41
N ARG A 118 13.69 -4.09 2.50
CA ARG A 118 13.68 -5.55 2.58
C ARG A 118 12.46 -6.12 3.31
N GLY A 119 11.28 -5.53 3.10
CA GLY A 119 10.03 -6.10 3.63
C GLY A 119 8.99 -5.10 4.12
N PHE A 120 9.17 -3.80 3.89
CA PHE A 120 8.22 -2.73 4.25
C PHE A 120 7.83 -2.71 5.73
N PHE A 121 8.79 -2.99 6.61
CA PHE A 121 8.57 -2.97 8.06
C PHE A 121 8.45 -1.54 8.58
N GLY A 122 7.53 -1.29 9.50
CA GLY A 122 7.44 -0.03 10.23
C GLY A 122 6.89 1.11 9.41
N LYS A 123 6.79 2.31 9.97
CA LYS A 123 6.31 3.49 9.27
C LYS A 123 7.10 4.70 9.76
N GLY A 124 7.53 5.57 8.85
CA GLY A 124 8.07 6.87 9.25
C GLY A 124 7.06 7.66 10.08
N ASN A 125 7.54 8.28 11.17
CA ASN A 125 6.74 9.19 11.98
C ASN A 125 6.41 10.47 11.21
N LEU A 126 7.35 10.96 10.38
CA LEU A 126 7.22 12.22 9.64
C LEU A 126 6.91 12.01 8.14
N SER A 127 7.19 10.83 7.59
CA SER A 127 6.87 10.49 6.20
C SER A 127 5.62 9.60 6.05
N ARG A 128 4.94 9.73 4.91
CA ARG A 128 3.71 8.96 4.62
C ARG A 128 3.98 7.53 4.15
N SER A 129 5.09 7.31 3.46
CA SER A 129 5.44 6.09 2.75
C SER A 129 6.87 5.69 3.11
N GLU A 130 7.82 6.09 2.29
CA GLU A 130 9.25 5.88 2.51
C GLU A 130 9.79 6.97 3.46
N PRO A 131 10.70 6.63 4.38
CA PRO A 131 11.36 7.60 5.25
C PRO A 131 12.26 8.50 4.39
N ARG A 132 11.79 9.72 4.14
CA ARG A 132 12.38 10.72 3.24
C ARG A 132 12.33 12.12 3.82
N TRP A 133 12.02 12.27 5.11
CA TRP A 133 11.78 13.57 5.73
C TRP A 133 13.00 14.49 5.61
N LEU A 134 14.20 13.98 5.90
CA LEU A 134 15.45 14.74 5.78
C LEU A 134 15.68 15.24 4.34
N ASP A 135 15.43 14.39 3.35
CA ASP A 135 15.52 14.79 1.94
C ASP A 135 14.46 15.85 1.57
N GLN A 136 13.28 15.79 2.18
CA GLN A 136 12.22 16.79 1.98
C GLN A 136 12.58 18.12 2.64
N GLU A 137 13.19 18.10 3.83
CA GLU A 137 13.53 19.31 4.56
C GLU A 137 14.71 20.04 3.92
N LYS A 138 15.74 19.31 3.47
CA LYS A 138 16.81 19.87 2.62
C LYS A 138 16.24 20.53 1.36
N ARG A 139 15.23 19.93 0.74
CA ARG A 139 14.53 20.50 -0.43
C ARG A 139 13.77 21.78 -0.08
N LYS A 140 13.02 21.82 1.03
CA LYS A 140 12.31 23.04 1.46
C LYS A 140 13.24 24.22 1.71
N ARG A 141 14.44 23.94 2.24
CA ARG A 141 15.49 24.95 2.45
C ARG A 141 16.26 25.33 1.17
N GLY A 142 15.88 24.78 0.02
CA GLY A 142 16.50 25.08 -1.28
C GLY A 142 17.86 24.40 -1.50
N LEU A 143 18.27 23.48 -0.62
CA LEU A 143 19.57 22.80 -0.68
C LEU A 143 19.60 21.65 -1.71
N LEU A 144 18.46 21.26 -2.26
CA LEU A 144 18.36 20.12 -3.18
C LEU A 144 17.31 20.40 -4.27
N VAL A 145 17.71 20.24 -5.54
CA VAL A 145 16.97 20.79 -6.71
C VAL A 145 15.96 19.81 -7.33
N LEU A 146 15.97 18.52 -6.95
CA LEU A 146 15.16 17.50 -7.63
C LEU A 146 13.68 17.47 -7.16
N GLU A 147 12.74 17.73 -8.08
CA GLU A 147 11.30 17.61 -7.80
C GLU A 147 10.87 16.15 -7.61
N THR A 148 10.11 15.86 -6.56
CA THR A 148 9.55 14.52 -6.31
C THR A 148 8.13 14.38 -6.86
N SER A 149 7.71 13.16 -7.18
CA SER A 149 6.35 12.89 -7.68
C SER A 149 5.25 13.23 -6.66
N GLU A 150 5.55 13.17 -5.36
CA GLU A 150 4.61 13.57 -4.31
C GLU A 150 4.40 15.08 -4.30
N GLU A 151 5.47 15.86 -4.49
CA GLU A 151 5.43 17.33 -4.55
C GLU A 151 4.64 17.82 -5.76
N VAL A 152 4.94 17.28 -6.94
CA VAL A 152 4.17 17.56 -8.16
C VAL A 152 2.70 17.19 -7.97
N THR A 153 2.40 16.13 -7.21
CA THR A 153 1.02 15.76 -6.90
C THR A 153 0.37 16.72 -5.90
N ARG A 154 1.11 17.24 -4.92
CA ARG A 154 0.67 18.24 -3.95
C ARG A 154 0.35 19.57 -4.64
N GLN A 155 1.27 20.08 -5.45
CA GLN A 155 1.07 21.30 -6.23
C GLN A 155 -0.17 21.18 -7.11
N ARG A 156 -0.33 20.07 -7.85
CA ARG A 156 -1.57 19.79 -8.61
C ARG A 156 -2.82 19.74 -7.76
N ARG A 157 -2.74 19.33 -6.48
CA ARG A 157 -3.90 19.33 -5.56
C ARG A 157 -4.22 20.75 -5.08
N GLU A 158 -3.20 21.57 -4.87
CA GLU A 158 -3.35 22.99 -4.51
C GLU A 158 -3.92 23.79 -5.69
N ASP A 159 -3.39 23.61 -6.90
CA ASP A 159 -3.93 24.22 -8.12
C ASP A 159 -5.40 23.82 -8.33
N ARG A 160 -5.72 22.53 -8.15
CA ARG A 160 -7.11 22.05 -8.23
C ARG A 160 -8.00 22.65 -7.14
N ARG A 161 -7.46 22.90 -5.95
CA ARG A 161 -8.19 23.53 -4.85
C ARG A 161 -8.44 25.00 -5.16
N GLN A 162 -7.42 25.71 -5.63
CA GLN A 162 -7.52 27.11 -6.05
C GLN A 162 -8.53 27.25 -7.18
N PHE A 163 -8.45 26.41 -8.20
CA PHE A 163 -9.40 26.42 -9.31
C PHE A 163 -10.85 26.13 -8.86
N LYS A 164 -11.05 25.19 -7.94
CA LYS A 164 -12.37 24.96 -7.33
C LYS A 164 -12.87 26.18 -6.55
N LEU A 165 -11.98 26.83 -5.81
CA LEU A 165 -12.29 28.01 -5.00
C LEU A 165 -12.62 29.23 -5.88
N GLU A 166 -11.86 29.44 -6.95
CA GLU A 166 -12.14 30.48 -7.95
C GLU A 166 -13.46 30.25 -8.67
N ARG A 167 -13.77 28.99 -9.03
CA ARG A 167 -15.07 28.64 -9.61
C ARG A 167 -16.21 28.96 -8.65
N ALA A 168 -16.11 28.51 -7.40
CA ALA A 168 -17.12 28.78 -6.38
C ALA A 168 -17.29 30.29 -6.13
N ARG A 169 -16.19 31.07 -6.19
CA ARG A 169 -16.23 32.53 -6.09
C ARG A 169 -16.99 33.16 -7.25
N LYS A 170 -16.69 32.78 -8.50
CA LYS A 170 -17.40 33.28 -9.69
C LYS A 170 -18.87 32.89 -9.71
N GLU A 171 -19.21 31.67 -9.29
CA GLU A 171 -20.60 31.23 -9.15
C GLU A 171 -21.34 32.07 -8.10
N ARG A 172 -20.71 32.36 -6.95
CA ARG A 172 -21.28 33.22 -5.91
C ARG A 172 -21.48 34.66 -6.41
N GLU A 173 -20.49 35.23 -7.08
CA GLU A 173 -20.58 36.58 -7.67
C GLU A 173 -21.69 36.65 -8.74
N ALA A 174 -21.88 35.61 -9.55
CA ALA A 174 -22.95 35.54 -10.54
C ALA A 174 -24.35 35.44 -9.90
N ILE A 175 -24.50 34.65 -8.84
CA ILE A 175 -25.76 34.56 -8.07
C ILE A 175 -26.08 35.91 -7.43
N GLU A 176 -25.09 36.60 -6.88
CA GLU A 176 -25.25 37.93 -6.28
C GLU A 176 -25.70 38.98 -7.30
N GLN A 177 -25.13 38.96 -8.52
CA GLN A 177 -25.55 39.82 -9.63
C GLN A 177 -26.99 39.52 -10.06
N GLN A 178 -27.35 38.25 -10.22
CA GLN A 178 -28.71 37.86 -10.56
C GLN A 178 -29.72 38.32 -9.48
N LEU A 179 -29.38 38.18 -8.20
CA LEU A 179 -30.23 38.62 -7.09
C LEU A 179 -30.41 40.16 -7.07
N ARG A 180 -29.38 40.89 -7.50
CA ARG A 180 -29.40 42.36 -7.66
C ARG A 180 -30.29 42.82 -8.81
N GLU A 181 -30.25 42.12 -9.93
CA GLU A 181 -31.13 42.38 -11.08
C GLU A 181 -32.60 42.02 -10.78
N GLU A 182 -32.84 40.96 -10.01
CA GLU A 182 -34.18 40.56 -9.56
C GLU A 182 -34.79 41.52 -8.51
N GLY A 183 -34.08 42.58 -8.11
CA GLY A 183 -34.56 43.58 -7.16
C GLY A 183 -34.75 43.09 -5.73
N LYS A 184 -34.27 41.87 -5.41
CA LYS A 184 -34.33 41.24 -4.07
C LYS A 184 -33.17 41.67 -3.17
N LEU A 185 -32.71 42.91 -3.28
CA LEU A 185 -31.58 43.44 -2.51
C LEU A 185 -32.05 44.39 -1.39
N GLY A 186 -33.25 44.13 -0.85
CA GLY A 186 -33.88 44.90 0.21
C GLY A 186 -33.67 44.37 1.62
N ASP A 187 -33.32 43.09 1.80
CA ASP A 187 -33.02 42.50 3.10
C ASP A 187 -31.84 41.55 2.95
N LEU A 188 -30.65 42.03 3.34
CA LEU A 188 -29.62 41.32 4.10
C LEU A 188 -28.35 42.18 4.09
N ALA A 189 -28.05 42.74 5.27
CA ALA A 189 -26.90 43.59 5.59
C ALA A 189 -25.54 42.91 5.30
N PRO A 190 -24.45 43.67 5.16
CA PRO A 190 -23.12 43.10 4.99
C PRO A 190 -22.72 42.42 6.30
N VAL A 191 -22.67 41.08 6.30
CA VAL A 191 -22.12 40.33 7.43
C VAL A 191 -20.61 40.51 7.37
N ASN A 192 -20.15 41.44 8.20
CA ASN A 192 -18.76 41.58 8.62
C ASN A 192 -18.21 40.24 9.13
N GLU A 193 -16.90 40.06 8.95
CA GLU A 193 -16.06 39.01 9.50
C GLU A 193 -16.52 38.51 10.88
N THR A 194 -17.12 37.32 10.94
CA THR A 194 -17.09 36.40 12.10
C THR A 194 -17.85 35.12 11.73
N LEU A 195 -17.24 34.27 10.90
CA LEU A 195 -17.56 32.85 10.84
C LEU A 195 -16.29 32.11 10.45
N GLY A 196 -15.43 31.96 11.46
CA GLY A 196 -14.48 30.86 11.45
C GLY A 196 -15.23 29.54 11.42
N THR A 197 -14.67 28.60 10.67
CA THR A 197 -14.61 27.17 11.00
C THR A 197 -15.81 26.24 10.77
N GLU A 198 -16.94 26.61 10.14
CA GLU A 198 -18.06 25.65 10.03
C GLU A 198 -18.59 25.30 8.62
N ALA A 199 -18.06 25.83 7.52
CA ALA A 199 -18.54 25.52 6.16
C ALA A 199 -17.75 24.42 5.41
N VAL A 200 -17.23 23.40 6.10
CA VAL A 200 -16.65 22.19 5.47
C VAL A 200 -17.25 20.88 6.01
N VAL A 201 -18.17 20.95 6.98
CA VAL A 201 -18.78 19.75 7.57
C VAL A 201 -20.29 19.82 7.33
N GLU A 202 -20.74 19.29 6.18
CA GLU A 202 -22.02 18.59 5.98
C GLU A 202 -22.39 18.58 4.49
N SER A 203 -21.98 17.51 3.80
CA SER A 203 -22.77 16.88 2.72
C SER A 203 -22.12 15.56 2.32
N GLU A 204 -21.97 14.66 3.29
CA GLU A 204 -22.15 13.24 3.02
C GLU A 204 -23.32 12.78 3.88
N GLN A 205 -24.24 12.02 3.26
CA GLN A 205 -25.41 11.32 3.84
C GLN A 205 -26.77 12.05 3.71
N ASN A 206 -27.43 11.90 2.56
CA ASN A 206 -28.46 10.85 2.42
C ASN A 206 -29.01 10.74 0.98
N PRO A 207 -29.45 9.53 0.54
CA PRO A 207 -29.91 9.28 -0.82
C PRO A 207 -31.42 9.49 -0.97
N LEU A 208 -31.82 10.15 -2.07
CA LEU A 208 -33.22 10.20 -2.50
C LEU A 208 -33.65 8.87 -3.17
N PRO A 209 -34.92 8.46 -3.02
CA PRO A 209 -35.43 7.20 -3.56
C PRO A 209 -35.88 7.39 -5.01
N PHE A 210 -35.41 6.55 -5.94
CA PHE A 210 -36.01 6.48 -7.27
C PHE A 210 -36.27 5.04 -7.73
N SER A 211 -37.57 4.75 -7.70
CA SER A 211 -38.39 3.95 -8.61
C SER A 211 -37.71 3.07 -9.66
N ASN A 212 -38.13 1.80 -9.67
CA ASN A 212 -38.07 0.89 -10.80
C ASN A 212 -38.53 1.55 -12.10
N GLY A 213 -37.72 1.37 -13.15
CA GLY A 213 -38.05 1.65 -14.53
C GLY A 213 -37.38 0.60 -15.40
N ASN A 214 -38.17 -0.34 -15.88
CA ASN A 214 -37.80 -1.48 -16.71
C ASN A 214 -37.41 -0.98 -18.12
N ALA A 215 -36.23 -1.34 -18.63
CA ALA A 215 -35.91 -1.21 -20.05
C ALA A 215 -34.96 -2.34 -20.47
N ASN A 216 -35.52 -3.23 -21.29
CA ASN A 216 -34.85 -4.33 -21.95
C ASN A 216 -33.92 -3.85 -23.07
N ASN A 217 -32.88 -4.68 -23.29
CA ASN A 217 -32.16 -4.92 -24.54
C ASN A 217 -31.29 -3.78 -25.12
N HIS A 218 -29.98 -3.98 -25.12
CA HIS A 218 -29.29 -4.40 -26.34
C HIS A 218 -27.99 -5.12 -25.99
N SER A 219 -27.95 -6.38 -26.40
CA SER A 219 -26.78 -7.24 -26.48
C SER A 219 -25.85 -6.76 -27.60
N GLU A 220 -24.57 -6.55 -27.29
CA GLU A 220 -23.53 -6.84 -28.26
C GLU A 220 -22.39 -7.64 -27.61
N LEU A 221 -22.08 -8.69 -28.35
CA LEU A 221 -21.23 -9.82 -28.09
C LEU A 221 -19.79 -9.40 -28.40
N ASN A 222 -18.86 -9.64 -27.48
CA ASN A 222 -17.49 -9.97 -27.87
C ASN A 222 -16.99 -11.10 -26.97
N SER A 223 -17.17 -12.30 -27.50
CA SER A 223 -16.49 -13.52 -27.11
C SER A 223 -14.97 -13.32 -27.22
N PHE A 224 -14.24 -13.46 -26.12
CA PHE A 224 -12.87 -13.96 -26.21
C PHE A 224 -12.69 -15.11 -25.24
N THR A 225 -12.52 -16.25 -25.86
CA THR A 225 -12.23 -17.56 -25.31
C THR A 225 -10.98 -17.53 -24.43
N SER A 226 -11.11 -18.12 -23.25
CA SER A 226 -10.04 -18.65 -22.43
C SER A 226 -9.22 -19.65 -23.23
N GLY A 227 -8.09 -19.20 -23.79
CA GLY A 227 -7.04 -20.05 -24.32
C GLY A 227 -5.98 -20.25 -23.24
N SER A 228 -5.82 -21.51 -22.80
CA SER A 228 -4.61 -22.01 -22.18
C SER A 228 -3.41 -21.58 -23.04
N MET A 229 -2.44 -20.88 -22.46
CA MET A 229 -1.18 -20.60 -23.12
C MET A 229 -0.07 -21.33 -22.37
N ASP A 230 0.29 -22.45 -22.98
CA ASP A 230 1.47 -23.25 -22.71
C ASP A 230 2.71 -22.36 -22.69
N VAL A 231 3.44 -22.44 -21.58
CA VAL A 231 4.73 -21.78 -21.42
C VAL A 231 5.77 -22.69 -22.06
N ASN A 232 6.22 -22.34 -23.26
CA ASN A 232 7.45 -22.91 -23.82
C ASN A 232 8.61 -21.92 -23.70
N PRO A 233 9.84 -22.41 -23.44
CA PRO A 233 10.99 -21.60 -23.07
C PRO A 233 11.68 -21.10 -24.34
N LEU A 234 11.94 -19.79 -24.44
CA LEU A 234 12.79 -19.26 -25.49
C LEU A 234 14.25 -19.30 -25.06
N GLU A 235 15.02 -19.95 -25.93
CA GLU A 235 16.45 -20.17 -25.91
C GLU A 235 17.24 -18.84 -25.93
N ASN A 236 18.33 -18.83 -25.16
CA ASN A 236 19.41 -17.86 -25.25
C ASN A 236 20.17 -18.13 -26.56
N ASP A 237 20.32 -17.10 -27.39
CA ASP A 237 21.43 -17.05 -28.33
C ASP A 237 22.57 -16.24 -27.70
N SER A 238 23.76 -16.82 -27.82
CA SER A 238 25.00 -16.49 -27.17
C SER A 238 25.64 -15.21 -27.72
N ASN A 239 26.11 -14.34 -26.83
CA ASN A 239 27.40 -13.67 -27.00
C ASN A 239 27.96 -13.27 -25.63
N GLU A 240 28.81 -14.15 -25.12
CA GLU A 240 29.61 -13.97 -23.92
C GLU A 240 30.99 -13.45 -24.35
N ALA A 241 31.19 -12.14 -24.28
CA ALA A 241 32.51 -11.56 -24.19
C ALA A 241 32.46 -10.30 -23.32
N ASP A 242 33.24 -10.36 -22.24
CA ASP A 242 33.73 -9.25 -21.41
C ASP A 242 33.07 -9.07 -20.03
N ARG A 243 33.53 -9.90 -19.07
CA ARG A 243 33.30 -9.72 -17.64
C ARG A 243 34.54 -9.11 -17.00
N THR A 244 34.57 -7.79 -16.90
CA THR A 244 35.35 -7.10 -15.86
C THR A 244 34.50 -6.94 -14.60
N PRO A 245 34.99 -7.26 -13.39
CA PRO A 245 34.27 -7.00 -12.14
C PRO A 245 34.17 -5.49 -11.88
N TRP A 246 32.97 -4.90 -11.98
CA TRP A 246 32.73 -3.49 -11.68
C TRP A 246 32.67 -3.27 -10.16
N ALA A 247 33.60 -2.46 -9.66
CA ALA A 247 33.65 -1.94 -8.29
C ALA A 247 32.44 -1.03 -7.98
N PRO A 248 32.04 -0.87 -6.71
CA PRO A 248 30.82 -0.14 -6.39
C PRO A 248 31.08 1.36 -6.45
N GLU A 249 30.77 2.01 -7.56
CA GLU A 249 30.62 3.47 -7.56
C GLU A 249 29.63 3.96 -8.61
N ALA A 250 28.51 4.46 -8.09
CA ALA A 250 27.82 5.63 -8.59
C ALA A 250 26.90 6.14 -7.46
N THR A 251 27.55 6.57 -6.37
CA THR A 251 27.06 7.70 -5.59
C THR A 251 26.78 8.80 -6.60
N ILE A 252 25.54 9.28 -6.65
CA ILE A 252 25.17 10.40 -7.52
C ILE A 252 26.08 11.56 -7.13
N SER A 253 26.98 11.94 -8.02
CA SER A 253 27.74 13.18 -7.93
C SER A 253 26.73 14.32 -7.94
N SER A 254 26.30 14.73 -6.75
CA SER A 254 25.78 16.05 -6.51
C SER A 254 26.85 17.03 -6.98
N ASN A 255 26.56 17.77 -8.04
CA ASN A 255 27.20 19.06 -8.22
C ASN A 255 26.76 19.90 -7.02
N GLU A 256 27.56 19.85 -5.95
CA GLU A 256 27.51 20.79 -4.84
C GLU A 256 27.87 22.15 -5.41
N VAL A 257 26.86 22.92 -5.79
CA VAL A 257 27.01 24.37 -5.78
C VAL A 257 27.05 24.74 -4.31
N ALA A 258 28.26 24.83 -3.77
CA ALA A 258 28.52 25.33 -2.43
C ALA A 258 28.00 26.78 -2.36
N ILE A 259 26.81 26.95 -1.81
CA ILE A 259 26.34 28.25 -1.32
C ILE A 259 26.92 28.37 0.08
N ASP A 260 28.00 29.15 0.16
CA ASP A 260 28.71 29.48 1.38
C ASP A 260 27.73 30.18 2.37
N GLY A 261 27.47 29.58 3.54
CA GLY A 261 26.90 30.31 4.69
C GLY A 261 25.70 29.76 5.49
N LEU A 262 25.22 28.52 5.33
CA LEU A 262 24.17 27.95 6.20
C LEU A 262 24.41 26.46 6.53
N ASP A 263 25.51 26.15 7.20
CA ASP A 263 25.74 24.84 7.83
C ASP A 263 25.02 24.73 9.20
N GLU A 264 23.70 24.90 9.20
CA GLU A 264 22.92 24.16 10.20
C GLU A 264 22.87 22.71 9.72
N VAL A 265 23.70 21.85 10.31
CA VAL A 265 23.62 20.40 10.11
C VAL A 265 22.25 19.95 10.57
N LEU A 266 21.33 19.83 9.61
CA LEU A 266 19.95 19.44 9.86
C LEU A 266 19.94 17.99 10.33
N GLU A 267 19.66 17.77 11.61
CA GLU A 267 19.59 16.45 12.22
C GLU A 267 18.35 15.69 11.72
N ASP A 268 18.47 14.37 11.50
CA ASP A 268 17.35 13.55 11.07
C ASP A 268 16.42 13.26 12.26
N GLU A 269 15.29 13.95 12.33
CA GLU A 269 14.26 13.73 13.36
C GLU A 269 13.31 12.57 13.00
N GLU A 270 13.43 12.02 11.79
CA GLU A 270 12.60 10.89 11.37
C GLU A 270 13.13 9.57 11.95
N HIS A 271 12.22 8.83 12.57
CA HIS A 271 12.46 7.46 12.98
C HIS A 271 11.42 6.54 12.37
N LEU A 272 11.83 5.30 12.15
CA LEU A 272 10.93 4.24 11.71
C LEU A 272 10.25 3.64 12.95
N GLN A 273 8.93 3.75 12.99
CA GLN A 273 8.09 3.22 14.06
C GLN A 273 7.57 1.84 13.67
N LEU A 274 8.00 0.81 14.39
CA LEU A 274 7.58 -0.58 14.23
C LEU A 274 6.44 -0.91 15.20
N THR A 275 5.40 -1.60 14.72
CA THR A 275 4.37 -2.11 15.65
C THR A 275 4.94 -3.20 16.55
N CYS A 276 4.27 -3.52 17.66
CA CYS A 276 4.67 -4.61 18.54
C CYS A 276 4.79 -5.95 17.76
N GLU A 277 3.87 -6.21 16.83
CA GLU A 277 3.85 -7.45 16.05
C GLU A 277 4.99 -7.51 15.02
N GLU A 278 5.24 -6.39 14.31
CA GLU A 278 6.37 -6.27 13.39
C GLU A 278 7.71 -6.45 14.14
N SER A 279 7.85 -5.77 15.27
CA SER A 279 9.04 -5.84 16.11
C SER A 279 9.28 -7.25 16.63
N PHE A 280 8.23 -7.90 17.15
CA PHE A 280 8.36 -9.26 17.66
C PHE A 280 8.66 -10.25 16.53
N PHE A 281 8.15 -10.04 15.32
CA PHE A 281 8.53 -10.86 14.16
C PHE A 281 10.00 -10.69 13.79
N LEU A 282 10.52 -9.47 13.81
CA LEU A 282 11.94 -9.20 13.53
C LEU A 282 12.87 -9.76 14.62
N VAL A 283 12.46 -9.71 15.89
CA VAL A 283 13.24 -10.21 17.03
C VAL A 283 13.14 -11.73 17.16
N TYR A 284 11.92 -12.28 17.28
CA TYR A 284 11.69 -13.71 17.55
C TYR A 284 11.61 -14.54 16.27
N GLY A 285 10.93 -14.04 15.23
CA GLY A 285 10.71 -14.81 13.99
C GLY A 285 11.94 -14.86 13.08
N LEU A 286 12.61 -13.72 12.90
CA LEU A 286 13.79 -13.61 12.03
C LEU A 286 15.12 -13.50 12.77
N GLY A 287 15.14 -13.05 14.02
CA GLY A 287 16.38 -12.87 14.79
C GLY A 287 17.32 -11.80 14.20
N VAL A 288 16.78 -10.74 13.62
CA VAL A 288 17.58 -9.67 12.97
C VAL A 288 17.60 -8.36 13.73
N LEU A 289 16.64 -8.15 14.64
CA LEU A 289 16.47 -6.92 15.40
C LEU A 289 16.77 -7.18 16.89
N GLU A 290 17.51 -6.27 17.50
CA GLU A 290 17.73 -6.17 18.93
C GLU A 290 17.01 -4.94 19.47
N VAL A 291 16.21 -5.13 20.52
CA VAL A 291 15.43 -4.05 21.13
C VAL A 291 15.99 -3.73 22.51
N SER A 292 16.32 -2.45 22.73
CA SER A 292 16.76 -1.94 24.03
C SER A 292 15.72 -1.05 24.70
N ASP A 293 15.67 -1.07 26.03
CA ASP A 293 14.98 -0.05 26.83
C ASP A 293 16.02 0.74 27.62
N GLN A 294 16.04 2.06 27.47
CA GLN A 294 17.00 2.96 28.13
C GLN A 294 18.47 2.48 28.01
N GLY A 295 18.84 1.94 26.85
CA GLY A 295 20.19 1.43 26.55
C GLY A 295 20.47 -0.01 27.00
N THR A 296 19.53 -0.67 27.69
CA THR A 296 19.67 -2.07 28.10
C THR A 296 18.91 -2.99 27.13
N ALA A 297 19.60 -3.98 26.56
CA ALA A 297 18.97 -4.97 25.67
C ALA A 297 17.90 -5.79 26.42
N ILE A 298 16.71 -5.89 25.83
CA ILE A 298 15.59 -6.63 26.41
C ILE A 298 15.63 -8.08 25.89
N GLN A 299 15.59 -9.05 26.80
CA GLN A 299 15.47 -10.46 26.42
C GLN A 299 14.12 -10.75 25.74
N THR A 300 14.09 -11.66 24.78
CA THR A 300 12.88 -11.99 23.99
C THR A 300 11.67 -12.39 24.84
N SER A 301 11.87 -13.08 25.97
CA SER A 301 10.80 -13.43 26.91
C SER A 301 10.22 -12.21 27.63
N ALA A 302 11.08 -11.30 28.08
CA ALA A 302 10.67 -10.04 28.69
C ALA A 302 9.97 -9.13 27.67
N LEU A 303 10.47 -9.08 26.43
CA LEU A 303 9.87 -8.32 25.33
C LEU A 303 8.48 -8.86 24.97
N PHE A 304 8.32 -10.18 24.93
CA PHE A 304 7.02 -10.82 24.71
C PHE A 304 6.01 -10.42 25.79
N LYS A 305 6.40 -10.45 27.07
CA LYS A 305 5.55 -10.00 28.18
C LYS A 305 5.20 -8.51 28.04
N LEU A 306 6.18 -7.67 27.73
CA LEU A 306 5.99 -6.24 27.51
C LEU A 306 4.96 -5.98 26.40
N PHE A 307 5.08 -6.66 25.25
CA PHE A 307 4.12 -6.50 24.17
C PHE A 307 2.72 -7.01 24.53
N CYS A 308 2.60 -8.11 25.27
CA CYS A 308 1.30 -8.56 25.80
C CYS A 308 0.63 -7.52 26.71
N GLN A 309 1.40 -6.68 27.40
CA GLN A 309 0.89 -5.64 28.31
C GLN A 309 0.60 -4.31 27.58
N ASN A 310 1.36 -3.99 26.53
CA ASN A 310 1.37 -2.69 25.87
C ASN A 310 0.73 -2.67 24.46
N SER A 311 0.29 -3.80 23.90
CA SER A 311 -0.33 -3.84 22.55
C SER A 311 -1.71 -3.19 22.44
N SER A 312 -2.32 -2.79 23.55
CA SER A 312 -3.67 -2.24 23.59
C SER A 312 -3.71 -1.09 24.56
N PHE A 313 -4.49 -0.07 24.19
CA PHE A 313 -4.70 1.10 25.01
C PHE A 313 -6.07 1.02 25.70
N PRO A 314 -6.15 1.27 27.03
CA PRO A 314 -5.05 1.50 27.96
C PRO A 314 -4.22 0.23 28.22
N SER A 315 -2.95 0.40 28.60
CA SER A 315 -2.05 -0.72 28.87
C SER A 315 -2.61 -1.63 29.97
N ARG A 316 -2.53 -2.95 29.74
CA ARG A 316 -3.08 -3.97 30.63
C ARG A 316 -2.06 -4.29 31.71
N ARG A 317 -2.41 -4.06 32.98
CA ARG A 317 -1.62 -4.50 34.14
C ARG A 317 -1.87 -5.97 34.52
N ALA A 318 -2.17 -6.82 33.54
CA ALA A 318 -2.48 -8.22 33.80
C ALA A 318 -1.18 -8.97 34.17
N SER A 319 -1.15 -9.56 35.35
CA SER A 319 -0.11 -10.49 35.79
C SER A 319 -0.25 -11.86 35.12
N THR A 320 -1.49 -12.24 34.79
CA THR A 320 -1.82 -13.56 34.22
C THR A 320 -1.80 -13.52 32.70
N PHE A 321 -1.16 -14.53 32.11
CA PHE A 321 -1.14 -14.75 30.67
C PHE A 321 -2.53 -15.19 30.16
N GLU A 322 -3.20 -14.31 29.43
CA GLU A 322 -4.48 -14.62 28.77
C GLU A 322 -4.25 -15.12 27.34
N PRO A 323 -4.76 -16.30 26.95
CA PRO A 323 -4.54 -16.85 25.62
C PRO A 323 -5.27 -16.06 24.52
N ASP A 324 -6.30 -15.28 24.85
CA ASP A 324 -7.01 -14.40 23.92
C ASP A 324 -6.48 -12.95 23.95
N ASN A 325 -5.26 -12.74 24.45
CA ASN A 325 -4.63 -11.43 24.48
C ASN A 325 -4.57 -10.81 23.06
N PRO A 326 -4.96 -9.52 22.89
CA PRO A 326 -4.99 -8.87 21.59
C PRO A 326 -3.66 -8.91 20.82
N PHE A 327 -2.53 -8.78 21.51
CA PHE A 327 -1.19 -8.92 20.91
C PHE A 327 -1.01 -10.29 20.26
N LEU A 328 -1.39 -11.37 20.96
CA LEU A 328 -1.18 -12.73 20.48
C LEU A 328 -2.02 -13.01 19.25
N LEU A 329 -3.28 -12.63 19.28
CA LEU A 329 -4.18 -12.81 18.14
C LEU A 329 -3.64 -12.07 16.90
N LYS A 330 -3.22 -10.82 17.09
CA LYS A 330 -2.60 -10.01 16.03
C LYS A 330 -1.29 -10.60 15.53
N TYR A 331 -0.40 -10.99 16.45
CA TYR A 331 0.91 -11.55 16.11
C TYR A 331 0.82 -12.90 15.39
N VAL A 332 -0.05 -13.82 15.84
CA VAL A 332 -0.25 -15.12 15.18
C VAL A 332 -0.71 -14.92 13.74
N VAL A 333 -1.65 -14.00 13.50
CA VAL A 333 -2.14 -13.68 12.15
C VAL A 333 -1.07 -12.96 11.33
N TYR A 334 -0.35 -12.02 11.94
CA TYR A 334 0.77 -11.32 11.29
C TYR A 334 1.85 -12.32 10.84
N HIS A 335 2.30 -13.19 11.75
CA HIS A 335 3.28 -14.24 11.46
C HIS A 335 2.81 -15.18 10.36
N HIS A 336 1.54 -15.62 10.43
CA HIS A 336 0.92 -16.46 9.40
C HIS A 336 1.03 -15.82 8.00
N PHE A 337 0.56 -14.59 7.82
CA PHE A 337 0.61 -13.95 6.51
C PHE A 337 2.03 -13.57 6.06
N ARG A 338 2.93 -13.19 6.98
CA ARG A 338 4.34 -12.97 6.63
C ARG A 338 5.01 -14.26 6.18
N SER A 339 4.69 -15.40 6.79
CA SER A 339 5.23 -16.71 6.38
C SER A 339 4.73 -17.16 5.00
N LEU A 340 3.54 -16.70 4.59
CA LEU A 340 3.00 -16.88 3.24
C LEU A 340 3.57 -15.89 2.21
N GLY A 341 4.46 -14.98 2.63
CA GLY A 341 5.12 -14.01 1.75
C GLY A 341 4.37 -12.68 1.57
N TRP A 342 3.25 -12.47 2.25
CA TRP A 342 2.52 -11.20 2.17
C TRP A 342 3.26 -10.08 2.90
N VAL A 343 3.13 -8.86 2.39
CA VAL A 343 3.47 -7.63 3.13
C VAL A 343 2.24 -7.20 3.91
N VAL A 344 2.34 -7.26 5.24
CA VAL A 344 1.23 -6.99 6.18
C VAL A 344 1.37 -5.57 6.70
N ARG A 345 0.30 -4.77 6.62
CA ARG A 345 0.27 -3.39 7.13
C ARG A 345 -0.96 -3.14 8.01
N PRO A 346 -0.90 -2.22 8.98
CA PRO A 346 -2.07 -1.85 9.79
C PRO A 346 -3.24 -1.36 8.91
N GLY A 347 -4.45 -1.86 9.21
CA GLY A 347 -5.65 -1.63 8.41
C GLY A 347 -6.62 -0.58 8.94
N VAL A 348 -6.26 0.14 10.02
CA VAL A 348 -7.17 1.06 10.74
C VAL A 348 -7.88 2.07 9.84
N LYS A 349 -7.22 2.54 8.77
CA LYS A 349 -7.80 3.47 7.78
C LYS A 349 -9.02 2.92 7.04
N PHE A 350 -9.20 1.60 7.03
CA PHE A 350 -10.31 0.91 6.38
C PHE A 350 -11.14 0.10 7.38
N ALA A 351 -11.04 0.41 8.68
CA ALA A 351 -11.77 -0.28 9.75
C ALA A 351 -11.53 -1.81 9.79
N VAL A 352 -10.31 -2.24 9.46
CA VAL A 352 -9.86 -3.63 9.53
C VAL A 352 -8.53 -3.72 10.29
N ASP A 353 -8.14 -4.91 10.73
CA ASP A 353 -6.92 -5.10 11.51
C ASP A 353 -5.67 -4.98 10.63
N TYR A 354 -5.67 -5.69 9.49
CA TYR A 354 -4.54 -5.68 8.56
C TYR A 354 -4.96 -5.50 7.10
N LEU A 355 -4.00 -5.05 6.30
CA LEU A 355 -4.03 -5.02 4.85
C LEU A 355 -2.90 -5.90 4.31
N LEU A 356 -3.21 -6.70 3.30
CA LEU A 356 -2.22 -7.55 2.65
C LEU A 356 -1.87 -7.01 1.26
N TYR A 357 -0.58 -6.87 1.02
CA TYR A 357 0.00 -6.52 -0.27
C TYR A 357 0.84 -7.69 -0.76
N ASN A 358 0.69 -8.06 -2.04
CA ASN A 358 1.46 -9.16 -2.62
C ASN A 358 2.96 -8.82 -2.66
N ARG A 359 3.33 -7.67 -3.25
CA ARG A 359 4.73 -7.20 -3.32
C ARG A 359 5.05 -5.99 -2.46
N GLY A 360 4.05 -5.27 -2.01
CA GLY A 360 4.18 -4.10 -1.14
C GLY A 360 3.53 -2.82 -1.71
N PRO A 361 3.43 -1.76 -0.89
CA PRO A 361 2.66 -0.56 -1.20
C PRO A 361 3.17 0.28 -2.38
N VAL A 362 4.45 0.11 -2.74
CA VAL A 362 5.08 0.82 -3.86
C VAL A 362 4.68 0.22 -5.22
N PHE A 363 4.30 -1.06 -5.26
CA PHE A 363 3.96 -1.77 -6.49
C PHE A 363 2.47 -1.76 -6.79
N SER A 364 1.64 -2.02 -5.79
CA SER A 364 0.19 -2.17 -5.97
C SER A 364 -0.56 -1.75 -4.72
N HIS A 365 -1.87 -1.56 -4.85
CA HIS A 365 -2.76 -1.44 -3.70
C HIS A 365 -2.86 -2.76 -2.94
N ALA A 366 -3.35 -2.69 -1.68
CA ALA A 366 -3.67 -3.87 -0.90
C ALA A 366 -4.80 -4.65 -1.56
N GLU A 367 -4.63 -5.96 -1.65
CA GLU A 367 -5.59 -6.88 -2.27
C GLU A 367 -6.64 -7.34 -1.25
N PHE A 368 -6.18 -7.72 -0.06
CA PHE A 368 -7.02 -8.23 1.01
C PHE A 368 -7.07 -7.29 2.20
N ALA A 369 -8.25 -7.22 2.80
CA ALA A 369 -8.53 -6.55 4.06
C ALA A 369 -8.88 -7.61 5.11
N ILE A 370 -8.13 -7.65 6.20
CA ILE A 370 -8.17 -8.74 7.18
C ILE A 370 -8.86 -8.27 8.46
N ILE A 371 -9.84 -9.03 8.92
CA ILE A 371 -10.40 -8.92 10.25
C ILE A 371 -10.10 -10.18 11.05
N ILE A 372 -9.57 -10.00 12.25
CA ILE A 372 -9.22 -11.06 13.18
C ILE A 372 -10.39 -11.32 14.11
N LEU A 373 -10.85 -12.57 14.14
CA LEU A 373 -11.95 -13.03 14.98
C LEU A 373 -11.47 -14.12 15.94
N PRO A 374 -11.65 -13.96 17.25
CA PRO A 374 -11.38 -15.05 18.20
C PRO A 374 -12.38 -16.19 17.97
N SER A 375 -11.92 -17.43 18.09
CA SER A 375 -12.76 -18.63 18.05
C SER A 375 -12.43 -19.56 19.21
N TYR A 376 -13.45 -20.01 19.94
CA TYR A 376 -13.29 -20.79 21.16
C TYR A 376 -13.72 -22.25 20.96
N SER A 377 -13.19 -22.89 19.92
CA SER A 377 -13.54 -24.27 19.52
C SER A 377 -13.14 -25.37 20.52
N HIS A 378 -12.23 -25.09 21.47
CA HIS A 378 -11.70 -26.10 22.39
C HIS A 378 -12.70 -26.46 23.52
N PRO A 379 -12.87 -27.75 23.91
CA PRO A 379 -13.85 -28.17 24.92
C PRO A 379 -13.79 -27.44 26.27
N TYR A 380 -12.58 -27.07 26.71
CA TYR A 380 -12.34 -26.24 27.91
C TYR A 380 -13.24 -24.98 28.00
N TRP A 381 -13.53 -24.34 26.87
CA TRP A 381 -14.33 -23.12 26.81
C TRP A 381 -15.83 -23.37 26.96
N SER A 382 -16.28 -24.60 26.67
CA SER A 382 -17.66 -25.05 26.81
C SER A 382 -17.95 -25.78 28.12
N GLU A 383 -16.93 -26.04 28.95
CA GLU A 383 -17.02 -26.86 30.16
C GLU A 383 -17.88 -26.22 31.26
N SER A 384 -17.74 -24.91 31.48
CA SER A 384 -18.53 -24.17 32.46
C SER A 384 -19.51 -23.20 31.79
N SER A 385 -20.69 -23.04 32.40
CA SER A 385 -21.72 -22.11 31.93
C SER A 385 -21.22 -20.66 31.90
N GLU A 386 -20.40 -20.28 32.87
CA GLU A 386 -19.78 -18.96 32.93
C GLU A 386 -18.81 -18.72 31.76
N ARG A 387 -17.91 -19.67 31.47
CA ARG A 387 -16.98 -19.57 30.34
C ARG A 387 -17.73 -19.49 29.02
N LYS A 388 -18.78 -20.30 28.85
CA LYS A 388 -19.62 -20.28 27.64
C LYS A 388 -20.29 -18.92 27.42
N LEU A 389 -20.76 -18.27 28.49
CA LEU A 389 -21.32 -16.92 28.41
C LEU A 389 -20.25 -15.87 28.09
N GLN A 390 -19.05 -15.99 28.66
CA GLN A 390 -17.93 -15.09 28.38
C GLN A 390 -17.44 -15.21 26.93
N THR A 391 -17.28 -16.43 26.41
CA THR A 391 -16.84 -16.66 25.02
C THR A 391 -17.90 -16.24 24.03
N ALA A 392 -19.18 -16.53 24.31
CA ALA A 392 -20.29 -16.06 23.47
C ALA A 392 -20.26 -14.53 23.33
N LYS A 393 -20.05 -13.77 24.42
CA LYS A 393 -19.92 -12.30 24.34
C LYS A 393 -18.74 -11.84 23.46
N LYS A 394 -17.65 -12.59 23.43
CA LYS A 394 -16.45 -12.25 22.64
C LYS A 394 -16.61 -12.62 21.17
N GLU A 395 -17.34 -13.69 20.87
CA GLU A 395 -17.64 -14.14 19.49
C GLU A 395 -18.82 -13.40 18.87
N THR A 396 -19.76 -12.90 19.67
CA THR A 396 -20.97 -12.26 19.16
C THR A 396 -20.63 -11.03 18.34
N LYS A 397 -20.92 -11.12 17.03
CA LYS A 397 -20.96 -10.02 16.09
C LYS A 397 -22.32 -10.06 15.40
N ASP A 398 -22.96 -8.91 15.26
CA ASP A 398 -24.24 -8.80 14.60
C ASP A 398 -24.07 -8.66 13.08
N TRP A 399 -25.15 -8.91 12.33
CA TRP A 399 -25.18 -8.73 10.89
C TRP A 399 -24.88 -7.28 10.48
N TRP A 400 -25.26 -6.30 11.31
CA TRP A 400 -24.98 -4.89 11.06
C TRP A 400 -23.49 -4.58 11.12
N TRP A 401 -22.74 -5.13 12.07
CA TRP A 401 -21.28 -5.05 12.07
C TRP A 401 -20.69 -5.61 10.77
N LEU A 402 -21.11 -6.81 10.36
CA LEU A 402 -20.58 -7.44 9.14
C LEU A 402 -20.90 -6.60 7.88
N HIS A 403 -22.14 -6.10 7.77
CA HIS A 403 -22.55 -5.23 6.66
C HIS A 403 -21.77 -3.92 6.63
N ARG A 404 -21.52 -3.28 7.80
CA ARG A 404 -20.75 -2.04 7.88
C ARG A 404 -19.31 -2.24 7.41
N VAL A 405 -18.64 -3.28 7.89
CA VAL A 405 -17.29 -3.61 7.45
C VAL A 405 -17.27 -3.91 5.95
N ASN A 406 -18.16 -4.79 5.48
CA ASN A 406 -18.18 -5.21 4.08
C ASN A 406 -18.45 -4.01 3.14
N ARG A 407 -19.31 -3.08 3.54
CA ARG A 407 -19.58 -1.84 2.79
C ARG A 407 -18.33 -0.98 2.60
N VAL A 408 -17.50 -0.82 3.65
CA VAL A 408 -16.25 -0.07 3.53
C VAL A 408 -15.32 -0.75 2.53
N GLN A 409 -15.16 -2.08 2.62
CA GLN A 409 -14.25 -2.82 1.75
C GLN A 409 -14.69 -2.82 0.28
N THR A 410 -15.99 -2.94 0.02
CA THR A 410 -16.52 -2.88 -1.36
C THR A 410 -16.30 -1.50 -1.97
N GLN A 411 -16.47 -0.42 -1.20
CA GLN A 411 -16.21 0.95 -1.68
C GLN A 411 -14.74 1.19 -2.02
N VAL A 412 -13.81 0.62 -1.24
CA VAL A 412 -12.37 0.74 -1.49
C VAL A 412 -11.77 -0.41 -2.30
N HIS A 413 -12.64 -1.22 -2.92
CA HIS A 413 -12.31 -2.34 -3.81
C HIS A 413 -11.30 -3.34 -3.22
N LYS A 414 -11.50 -3.74 -1.96
CA LYS A 414 -10.69 -4.77 -1.28
C LYS A 414 -11.52 -6.00 -0.99
N SER A 415 -10.89 -7.17 -1.10
CA SER A 415 -11.51 -8.43 -0.72
C SER A 415 -11.43 -8.59 0.80
N LEU A 416 -12.58 -8.63 1.47
CA LEU A 416 -12.64 -8.85 2.92
C LEU A 416 -12.37 -10.32 3.24
N VAL A 417 -11.43 -10.57 4.17
CA VAL A 417 -11.11 -11.90 4.69
C VAL A 417 -11.33 -11.89 6.20
N LEU A 418 -12.18 -12.80 6.65
CA LEU A 418 -12.40 -13.07 8.07
C LEU A 418 -11.42 -14.16 8.50
N VAL A 419 -10.58 -13.85 9.47
CA VAL A 419 -9.54 -14.75 9.97
C VAL A 419 -9.89 -15.17 11.37
N TYR A 420 -10.35 -16.41 11.50
CA TYR A 420 -10.67 -17.01 12.79
C TYR A 420 -9.41 -17.58 13.43
N VAL A 421 -9.12 -17.16 14.65
CA VAL A 421 -8.02 -17.67 15.45
C VAL A 421 -8.58 -18.57 16.53
N ASP A 422 -8.35 -19.87 16.44
CA ASP A 422 -8.75 -20.83 17.46
C ASP A 422 -7.85 -20.66 18.70
N ILE A 423 -8.48 -20.28 19.81
CA ILE A 423 -7.80 -19.93 21.06
C ILE A 423 -7.61 -21.18 21.92
N PRO A 424 -6.36 -21.52 22.29
CA PRO A 424 -6.07 -22.66 23.14
C PRO A 424 -6.45 -22.38 24.61
N PRO A 425 -6.64 -23.42 25.44
CA PRO A 425 -6.88 -23.21 26.86
C PRO A 425 -5.67 -22.56 27.54
N PRO A 426 -5.87 -21.80 28.64
CA PRO A 426 -4.80 -21.13 29.37
C PRO A 426 -3.68 -22.11 29.73
N SER A 427 -2.43 -21.71 29.49
CA SER A 427 -1.26 -22.45 29.96
C SER A 427 -0.94 -22.06 31.40
N HIS A 428 -0.54 -23.04 32.21
CA HIS A 428 -0.12 -22.81 33.60
C HIS A 428 1.28 -22.19 33.75
N GLY A 429 1.96 -21.85 32.64
CA GLY A 429 3.30 -21.27 32.66
C GLY A 429 3.28 -19.75 32.55
N THR A 430 4.06 -19.08 33.39
CA THR A 430 4.31 -17.64 33.27
C THR A 430 5.53 -17.38 32.37
N PRO A 431 5.61 -16.22 31.69
CA PRO A 431 6.80 -15.84 30.92
C PRO A 431 8.11 -15.78 31.72
N GLU A 432 8.03 -15.82 33.06
CA GLU A 432 9.15 -15.78 34.00
C GLU A 432 9.67 -17.18 34.35
N ASP A 433 8.94 -18.24 33.99
CA ASP A 433 9.31 -19.60 34.32
C ASP A 433 10.54 -20.05 33.51
N ARG A 434 11.52 -20.66 34.19
CA ARG A 434 12.68 -21.28 33.53
C ARG A 434 12.19 -22.41 32.62
N GLY A 435 12.22 -22.19 31.31
CA GLY A 435 11.72 -23.13 30.30
C GLY A 435 10.46 -22.66 29.56
N PHE A 436 9.99 -21.43 29.80
CA PHE A 436 8.91 -20.82 29.02
C PHE A 436 9.28 -20.75 27.53
N ASN A 437 8.69 -21.65 26.75
CA ASN A 437 8.94 -21.73 25.32
C ASN A 437 7.79 -21.06 24.55
N ILE A 438 8.04 -19.84 24.08
CA ILE A 438 7.08 -19.05 23.29
C ILE A 438 6.59 -19.84 22.06
N GLY A 439 7.48 -20.61 21.42
CA GLY A 439 7.13 -21.42 20.26
C GLY A 439 6.10 -22.50 20.56
N ASN A 440 6.18 -23.15 21.72
CA ASN A 440 5.19 -24.14 22.16
C ASN A 440 3.81 -23.50 22.41
N ILE A 441 3.76 -22.24 22.83
CA ILE A 441 2.51 -21.50 23.01
C ILE A 441 1.91 -21.15 21.65
N LEU A 442 2.70 -20.54 20.76
CA LEU A 442 2.24 -20.12 19.44
C LEU A 442 1.75 -21.30 18.59
N LYS A 443 2.40 -22.47 18.69
CA LYS A 443 1.99 -23.71 17.98
C LYS A 443 0.58 -24.20 18.35
N ARG A 444 0.03 -23.78 19.49
CA ARG A 444 -1.30 -24.20 19.93
C ARG A 444 -2.43 -23.41 19.28
N TYR A 445 -2.13 -22.24 18.72
CA TYR A 445 -3.09 -21.44 17.99
C TYR A 445 -3.28 -22.01 16.58
N LYS A 446 -4.51 -21.95 16.07
CA LYS A 446 -4.80 -22.30 14.67
C LYS A 446 -5.47 -21.13 13.99
N VAL A 447 -5.08 -20.87 12.74
CA VAL A 447 -5.60 -19.78 11.91
C VAL A 447 -6.46 -20.38 10.81
N ARG A 448 -7.69 -19.89 10.65
CA ARG A 448 -8.62 -20.28 9.58
C ARG A 448 -9.06 -19.04 8.82
N GLU A 449 -8.90 -19.04 7.50
CA GLU A 449 -9.19 -17.92 6.63
C GLU A 449 -10.51 -18.15 5.88
N PHE A 450 -11.39 -17.14 5.86
CA PHE A 450 -12.63 -17.16 5.11
C PHE A 450 -12.75 -15.90 4.26
N VAL A 451 -12.67 -16.05 2.95
CA VAL A 451 -12.83 -14.94 2.02
C VAL A 451 -14.32 -14.64 1.85
N LEU A 452 -14.74 -13.45 2.25
CA LEU A 452 -16.12 -13.02 2.04
C LEU A 452 -16.29 -12.59 0.59
N ARG A 453 -17.08 -13.38 -0.17
CA ARG A 453 -17.44 -13.08 -1.55
C ARG A 453 -18.94 -12.84 -1.65
N ARG A 454 -19.34 -11.97 -2.58
CA ARG A 454 -20.75 -11.82 -2.93
C ARG A 454 -21.25 -13.14 -3.48
N TRP A 455 -22.35 -13.64 -2.91
CA TRP A 455 -23.06 -14.77 -3.50
C TRP A 455 -23.67 -14.33 -4.83
N ILE A 456 -23.29 -15.01 -5.91
CA ILE A 456 -23.84 -14.77 -7.25
C ILE A 456 -24.56 -16.06 -7.66
N PRO A 457 -25.91 -16.06 -7.72
CA PRO A 457 -26.67 -17.28 -8.01
C PRO A 457 -26.23 -18.00 -9.29
N ASN A 458 -25.79 -17.27 -10.31
CA ASN A 458 -25.34 -17.87 -11.58
C ASN A 458 -23.95 -18.52 -11.50
N ARG A 459 -23.14 -18.22 -10.47
CA ARG A 459 -21.76 -18.73 -10.32
C ARG A 459 -21.59 -19.71 -9.16
N ASN A 460 -22.54 -19.71 -8.21
CA ASN A 460 -22.44 -20.45 -6.96
C ASN A 460 -23.60 -21.45 -6.79
N ARG A 461 -24.21 -21.92 -7.88
CA ARG A 461 -25.39 -22.80 -7.84
C ARG A 461 -25.04 -24.28 -7.65
N ASP A 462 -23.79 -24.62 -7.90
CA ASP A 462 -23.18 -25.93 -7.67
C ASP A 462 -22.57 -26.00 -6.27
#